data_AF-A0A1Q3ULW1-F1
#
_entry.id   AF-A0A1Q3ULW1-F1
#
_cell.length_a   1.000
_cell.length_b   1.000
_cell.length_c   1.000
_cell.angle_alpha   90.00
_cell.angle_beta   90.00
_cell.angle_gamma   90.00
#
_symmetry.space_group_name_H-M   'P 1'
#
loop_
_entity.id
_entity.type
_entity.pdbx_description
1 polymer ?
#
loop_
_entity_poly.entity_id
_entity_poly.type
_entity_poly.pdbx_seq_one_letter_code
_entity_poly.pdbx_strand_id
1 'polypeptide(L)'
;MKKHLVNLLFEQYKLTSFVCKLSDLGVEMDNLHIHNYEIVLDIIGFPKDDEEQQLKRLQAFKALTSYDVKNLPDGLFSREDLYERYLTTLINLGADDSLVLTRDGLIMKKQEDEHTVKQALAKHIDWLYHQYESTGNRSLV
;
A
#
# COMPACT_ATOMS: atom_id res chain seq x y z
N MET A 1 13.25 12.14 -3.09
CA MET A 1 12.91 10.91 -2.35
C MET A 1 11.50 10.41 -2.65
N LYS A 2 10.45 11.21 -2.44
CA LYS A 2 9.03 10.82 -2.72
C LYS A 2 8.80 10.20 -4.11
N LYS A 3 9.40 10.76 -5.17
CA LYS A 3 9.34 10.20 -6.55
C LYS A 3 9.82 8.75 -6.64
N HIS A 4 10.86 8.37 -5.89
CA HIS A 4 11.38 7.00 -5.88
C HIS A 4 10.44 6.05 -5.14
N LEU A 5 9.82 6.49 -4.05
CA LEU A 5 8.80 5.70 -3.34
C LEU A 5 7.57 5.45 -4.21
N VAL A 6 7.12 6.48 -4.95
CA VAL A 6 6.05 6.34 -5.94
C VAL A 6 6.43 5.31 -7.00
N ASN A 7 7.67 5.34 -7.50
CA ASN A 7 8.13 4.36 -8.48
C ASN A 7 8.18 2.93 -7.90
N LEU A 8 8.59 2.74 -6.64
CA LEU A 8 8.58 1.44 -5.99
C LEU A 8 7.16 0.87 -5.91
N LEU A 9 6.19 1.67 -5.44
CA LEU A 9 4.78 1.25 -5.40
C LEU A 9 4.22 1.02 -6.81
N PHE A 10 4.65 1.81 -7.79
CA PHE A 10 4.22 1.67 -9.17
C PHE A 10 4.69 0.34 -9.79
N GLU A 11 5.93 -0.08 -9.54
CA GLU A 11 6.42 -1.38 -9.99
C GLU A 11 5.64 -2.55 -9.35
N GLN A 12 5.31 -2.44 -8.06
CA GLN A 12 4.46 -3.44 -7.39
C GLN A 12 3.05 -3.46 -7.98
N TYR A 13 2.44 -2.29 -8.20
CA TYR A 13 1.13 -2.18 -8.84
C TYR A 13 1.09 -2.90 -10.20
N LYS A 14 2.06 -2.62 -11.09
CA LYS A 14 2.13 -3.26 -12.40
C LYS A 14 2.15 -4.79 -12.29
N LEU A 15 2.97 -5.32 -11.37
CA LEU A 15 3.08 -6.76 -11.19
C LEU A 15 1.77 -7.35 -10.64
N THR A 16 1.20 -6.76 -9.58
CA THR A 16 -0.05 -7.21 -8.98
C THR A 16 -1.17 -7.21 -10.01
N SER A 17 -1.35 -6.12 -10.75
CA SER A 17 -2.37 -6.01 -11.79
C SER A 17 -2.17 -7.03 -12.92
N PHE A 18 -0.91 -7.31 -13.31
CA PHE A 18 -0.62 -8.31 -14.32
C PHE A 18 -0.92 -9.74 -13.83
N VAL A 19 -0.53 -10.07 -12.60
CA VAL A 19 -0.80 -11.38 -11.98
C VAL A 19 -2.31 -11.60 -11.81
N CYS A 20 -3.06 -10.59 -11.35
CA CYS A 20 -4.52 -10.69 -11.27
C CYS A 20 -5.15 -11.01 -12.64
N LYS A 21 -4.70 -10.35 -13.72
CA LYS A 21 -5.18 -10.63 -15.08
C LYS A 21 -4.85 -12.04 -15.55
N LEU A 22 -3.70 -12.58 -15.20
CA LEU A 22 -3.35 -13.98 -15.49
C LEU A 22 -4.23 -14.95 -14.71
N SER A 23 -4.46 -14.67 -13.43
CA SER A 23 -5.35 -15.47 -12.57
C SER A 23 -6.78 -15.50 -13.11
N ASP A 24 -7.30 -14.37 -13.59
CA ASP A 24 -8.63 -14.28 -14.23
C ASP A 24 -8.73 -15.14 -15.50
N LEU A 25 -7.59 -15.40 -16.15
CA LEU A 25 -7.49 -16.28 -17.32
C LEU A 25 -7.20 -17.75 -16.95
N GLY A 26 -7.18 -18.08 -15.65
CA GLY A 26 -6.91 -19.43 -15.15
C GLY A 26 -5.42 -19.80 -15.11
N VAL A 27 -4.52 -18.81 -15.19
CA VAL A 27 -3.07 -19.02 -15.02
C VAL A 27 -2.69 -18.67 -13.59
N GLU A 28 -2.44 -19.70 -12.78
CA GLU A 28 -1.99 -19.55 -11.39
C GLU A 28 -0.48 -19.21 -11.34
N MET A 29 -0.13 -18.22 -10.52
CA MET A 29 1.22 -17.69 -10.34
C MET A 29 1.50 -17.47 -8.85
N ASP A 30 1.60 -18.57 -8.11
CA ASP A 30 1.56 -18.56 -6.63
C ASP A 30 2.80 -17.97 -5.94
N ASN A 31 3.80 -17.52 -6.68
CA ASN A 31 5.09 -17.07 -6.12
C ASN A 31 5.59 -15.73 -6.71
N LEU A 32 4.78 -15.02 -7.49
CA LEU A 32 5.20 -13.80 -8.16
C LEU A 32 4.72 -12.57 -7.40
N HIS A 33 5.42 -12.23 -6.32
CA HIS A 33 5.11 -11.08 -5.47
C HIS A 33 6.33 -10.19 -5.26
N ILE A 34 6.08 -8.88 -5.18
CA ILE A 34 7.08 -7.88 -4.80
C ILE A 34 6.58 -7.18 -3.55
N HIS A 35 7.41 -7.12 -2.51
CA HIS A 35 7.11 -6.51 -1.22
C HIS A 35 7.60 -5.05 -1.13
N ASN A 36 7.44 -4.28 -2.21
CA ASN A 36 7.91 -2.88 -2.23
C ASN A 36 7.17 -2.00 -1.22
N TYR A 37 5.93 -2.35 -0.86
CA TYR A 37 5.18 -1.63 0.15
C TYR A 37 5.88 -1.63 1.52
N GLU A 38 6.39 -2.79 1.96
CA GLU A 38 7.13 -2.90 3.21
C GLU A 38 8.43 -2.08 3.18
N ILE A 39 9.13 -2.10 2.04
CA ILE A 39 10.34 -1.30 1.83
C ILE A 39 10.01 0.20 1.90
N VAL A 40 8.89 0.63 1.33
CA VAL A 40 8.43 2.03 1.42
C VAL A 40 8.16 2.42 2.87
N LEU A 41 7.51 1.56 3.65
CA LEU A 41 7.29 1.80 5.08
C LEU A 41 8.60 1.88 5.88
N ASP A 42 9.56 0.99 5.59
CA ASP A 42 10.90 1.00 6.18
C ASP A 42 11.65 2.31 5.87
N ILE A 43 11.57 2.80 4.63
CA ILE A 43 12.21 4.05 4.22
C ILE A 43 11.55 5.27 4.88
N ILE A 44 10.23 5.26 5.05
CA ILE A 44 9.53 6.34 5.77
C ILE A 44 9.83 6.29 7.27
N GLY A 45 10.11 5.10 7.81
CA GLY A 45 10.50 4.90 9.21
C GLY A 45 9.40 4.35 10.10
N PHE A 46 8.33 3.79 9.54
CA PHE A 46 7.29 3.12 10.33
C PHE A 46 7.90 1.93 11.09
N PRO A 47 7.54 1.72 12.37
CA PRO A 47 7.99 0.53 13.09
C PRO A 47 7.44 -0.74 12.44
N LYS A 48 8.16 -1.86 12.60
CA LYS A 48 7.60 -3.18 12.31
C LYS A 48 6.54 -3.50 13.35
N ASP A 49 5.51 -4.23 12.94
CA ASP A 49 4.53 -4.73 13.90
C ASP A 49 5.23 -5.76 14.80
N ASP A 50 5.13 -5.53 16.10
CA ASP A 50 5.53 -6.49 17.13
C ASP A 50 4.30 -7.32 17.51
N GLU A 51 4.46 -8.64 17.63
CA GLU A 51 3.40 -9.57 18.03
C GLU A 51 2.76 -9.16 19.37
N GLU A 52 3.56 -8.62 20.30
CA GLU A 52 3.04 -8.13 21.59
C GLU A 52 2.17 -6.87 21.40
N GLN A 53 2.54 -5.97 20.49
CA GLN A 53 1.74 -4.79 20.15
C GLN A 53 0.46 -5.17 19.40
N GLN A 54 0.52 -6.16 18.51
CA GLN A 54 -0.67 -6.70 17.84
C GLN A 54 -1.65 -7.32 18.83
N LEU A 55 -1.16 -8.06 19.84
CA LEU A 55 -2.00 -8.63 20.89
C LEU A 55 -2.66 -7.53 21.75
N LYS A 56 -1.91 -6.49 22.14
CA LYS A 56 -2.44 -5.32 22.87
C LYS A 56 -3.48 -4.57 22.03
N ARG A 57 -3.25 -4.41 20.73
CA ARG A 57 -4.23 -3.84 19.78
C ARG A 57 -5.49 -4.68 19.71
N LEU A 58 -5.40 -6.00 19.54
CA LEU A 58 -6.56 -6.89 19.51
C LEU A 58 -7.40 -6.80 20.79
N GLN A 59 -6.74 -6.64 21.95
CA GLN A 59 -7.44 -6.42 23.21
C GLN A 59 -8.12 -5.04 23.27
N ALA A 60 -7.45 -3.99 22.80
CA ALA A 60 -8.05 -2.66 22.67
C ALA A 60 -9.22 -2.63 21.68
N PHE A 61 -9.12 -3.37 20.56
CA PHE A 61 -10.18 -3.52 19.57
C PHE A 61 -11.41 -4.23 20.13
N LYS A 62 -11.21 -5.31 20.91
CA LYS A 62 -12.32 -5.98 21.61
C LYS A 62 -13.01 -5.11 22.65
N ALA A 63 -12.34 -4.06 23.13
CA ALA A 63 -12.90 -3.09 24.07
C ALA A 63 -13.64 -1.92 23.36
N LEU A 64 -13.48 -1.75 22.05
CA LEU A 64 -14.19 -0.75 21.26
C LEU A 64 -15.57 -1.29 20.83
N THR A 65 -16.63 -0.52 21.06
CA THR A 65 -18.01 -0.89 20.73
C THR A 65 -18.37 -0.73 19.24
N SER A 66 -17.54 -0.02 18.47
CA SER A 66 -17.64 0.09 17.01
C SER A 66 -16.27 0.33 16.39
N TYR A 67 -15.82 -0.59 15.53
CA TYR A 67 -14.58 -0.46 14.76
C TYR A 67 -14.88 0.17 13.39
N ASP A 68 -14.27 1.32 13.11
CA ASP A 68 -14.35 1.96 11.79
C ASP A 68 -12.94 2.04 11.18
N VAL A 69 -12.65 1.13 10.24
CA VAL A 69 -11.40 1.06 9.48
C VAL A 69 -11.11 2.39 8.75
N LYS A 70 -12.15 3.18 8.43
CA LYS A 70 -11.98 4.47 7.73
C LYS A 70 -11.55 5.59 8.67
N ASN A 71 -11.80 5.45 9.98
CA ASN A 71 -11.55 6.45 11.02
C ASN A 71 -10.85 5.82 12.24
N LEU A 72 -9.77 5.08 12.01
CA LEU A 72 -8.88 4.60 13.09
C LEU A 72 -8.39 5.79 13.92
N PRO A 73 -8.39 5.70 15.27
CA PRO A 73 -7.79 6.73 16.11
C PRO A 73 -6.32 6.92 15.73
N ASP A 74 -5.93 8.18 15.50
CA ASP A 74 -4.56 8.57 15.20
C ASP A 74 -3.57 7.90 16.17
N GLY A 75 -2.57 7.20 15.64
CA GLY A 75 -1.51 6.58 16.44
C GLY A 75 -1.53 5.06 16.56
N LEU A 76 -2.57 4.42 16.03
CA LEU A 76 -2.82 2.99 16.19
C LEU A 76 -2.75 2.18 14.89
N PHE A 77 -2.08 2.66 13.84
CA PHE A 77 -1.95 1.91 12.58
C PHE A 77 -0.89 0.80 12.69
N SER A 78 -1.30 -0.44 12.45
CA SER A 78 -0.39 -1.54 12.10
C SER A 78 0.06 -1.38 10.66
N ARG A 79 1.18 -2.03 10.28
CA ARG A 79 1.56 -2.08 8.87
C ARG A 79 0.48 -2.76 8.02
N GLU A 80 -0.28 -3.69 8.62
CA GLU A 80 -1.46 -4.29 8.01
C GLU A 80 -2.56 -3.26 7.71
N ASP A 81 -2.93 -2.41 8.67
CA ASP A 81 -3.92 -1.33 8.46
C ASP A 81 -3.46 -0.36 7.35
N LEU A 82 -2.16 -0.03 7.33
CA LEU A 82 -1.57 0.80 6.29
C LEU A 82 -1.70 0.11 4.92
N TYR A 83 -1.42 -1.20 4.86
CA TYR A 83 -1.51 -1.99 3.64
C TYR A 83 -2.96 -2.13 3.14
N GLU A 84 -3.95 -2.32 4.01
CA GLU A 84 -5.36 -2.35 3.62
C GLU A 84 -5.80 -1.05 2.94
N ARG A 85 -5.34 0.10 3.46
CA ARG A 85 -5.59 1.40 2.83
C ARG A 85 -4.91 1.51 1.46
N TYR A 86 -3.70 0.98 1.33
CA TYR A 86 -3.02 0.90 0.05
C TYR A 86 -3.82 0.07 -0.95
N LEU A 87 -4.28 -1.14 -0.57
CA LEU A 87 -5.13 -1.99 -1.39
C LEU A 87 -6.44 -1.28 -1.80
N THR A 88 -7.07 -0.57 -0.87
CA THR A 88 -8.27 0.25 -1.16
C THR A 88 -7.96 1.33 -2.20
N THR A 89 -6.79 1.95 -2.13
CA THR A 89 -6.33 2.93 -3.14
C THR A 89 -6.20 2.28 -4.51
N LEU A 90 -5.66 1.05 -4.58
CA LEU A 90 -5.51 0.32 -5.83
C LEU A 90 -6.85 -0.12 -6.43
N ILE A 91 -7.79 -0.61 -5.62
CA ILE A 91 -9.12 -1.01 -6.08
C ILE A 91 -9.85 0.16 -6.73
N ASN A 92 -9.74 1.35 -6.13
CA ASN A 92 -10.37 2.57 -6.65
C ASN A 92 -9.75 3.08 -7.96
N LEU A 93 -8.53 2.66 -8.30
CA LEU A 93 -7.91 2.99 -9.58
C LEU A 93 -8.52 2.19 -10.75
N GLY A 94 -9.27 1.12 -10.47
CA GLY A 94 -9.87 0.26 -11.48
C GLY A 94 -8.83 -0.68 -12.14
N ALA A 95 -9.32 -1.80 -12.68
CA ALA A 95 -8.49 -2.84 -13.29
C ALA A 95 -8.25 -2.65 -14.80
N ASP A 96 -8.57 -1.48 -15.34
CA ASP A 96 -8.77 -1.32 -16.78
C ASP A 96 -7.56 -0.74 -17.52
N ASP A 97 -6.36 -1.19 -17.14
CA ASP A 97 -5.14 -0.62 -17.71
C ASP A 97 -4.35 -1.62 -18.54
N SER A 98 -3.98 -1.14 -19.73
CA SER A 98 -3.43 -1.87 -20.85
C SER A 98 -1.94 -2.22 -20.63
N LEU A 99 -1.68 -3.03 -19.61
CA LEU A 99 -0.36 -3.58 -19.30
C LEU A 99 0.11 -4.54 -20.39
N VAL A 100 1.39 -4.42 -20.75
CA VAL A 100 2.05 -5.28 -21.73
C VAL A 100 3.37 -5.75 -21.16
N LEU A 101 3.63 -7.04 -21.29
CA LEU A 101 4.94 -7.61 -21.05
C LEU A 101 5.81 -7.40 -22.30
N THR A 102 6.94 -6.72 -22.12
CA THR A 102 7.96 -6.52 -23.16
C THR A 102 9.26 -7.21 -22.76
N ARG A 103 10.29 -7.14 -23.63
CA ARG A 103 11.63 -7.64 -23.30
C ARG A 103 12.26 -6.90 -22.10
N ASP A 104 11.86 -5.65 -21.89
CA ASP A 104 12.38 -4.79 -20.84
C ASP A 104 11.50 -4.79 -19.58
N GLY A 105 10.45 -5.63 -19.55
CA GLY A 105 9.53 -5.79 -18.42
C GLY A 105 8.10 -5.29 -18.70
N LEU A 106 7.34 -5.09 -17.62
CA LEU A 106 5.94 -4.64 -17.67
C LEU A 106 5.85 -3.13 -17.92
N ILE A 107 5.10 -2.74 -18.93
CA ILE A 107 4.82 -1.33 -19.27
C ILE A 107 3.31 -1.09 -19.36
N MET A 108 2.89 0.15 -19.06
CA MET A 108 1.53 0.60 -19.37
C MET A 108 1.50 1.18 -20.79
N LYS A 109 0.55 0.75 -21.62
CA LYS A 109 0.41 1.24 -23.01
C LYS A 109 0.03 2.71 -23.10
N LYS A 110 -0.80 3.21 -22.17
CA LYS A 110 -1.26 4.60 -22.17
C LYS A 110 -0.54 5.39 -21.09
N GLN A 111 0.00 6.53 -21.50
CA GLN A 111 0.71 7.44 -20.61
C GLN A 111 -0.24 8.13 -19.61
N GLU A 112 -1.50 8.34 -19.98
CA GLU A 112 -2.54 8.93 -19.09
C GLU A 112 -2.88 8.00 -17.93
N ASP A 113 -3.00 6.69 -18.19
CA ASP A 113 -3.21 5.66 -17.16
C ASP A 113 -2.02 5.66 -16.18
N GLU A 114 -0.78 5.64 -16.70
CA GLU A 114 0.44 5.71 -15.88
C GLU A 114 0.48 6.98 -15.01
N HIS A 115 0.15 8.13 -15.57
CA HIS A 115 0.12 9.39 -14.83
C HIS A 115 -0.91 9.35 -13.70
N THR A 116 -2.10 8.82 -13.98
CA THR A 116 -3.21 8.70 -13.02
C THR A 116 -2.83 7.80 -11.85
N VAL A 117 -2.27 6.62 -12.13
CA VAL A 117 -1.79 5.69 -11.10
C VAL A 117 -0.70 6.34 -10.26
N LYS A 118 0.32 6.94 -10.89
CA LYS A 118 1.41 7.60 -10.17
C LYS A 118 0.92 8.77 -9.32
N GLN A 119 -0.10 9.50 -9.75
CA GLN A 119 -0.69 10.59 -8.97
C GLN A 119 -1.43 10.06 -7.73
N ALA A 120 -2.18 8.96 -7.84
CA ALA A 120 -2.83 8.34 -6.70
C ALA A 120 -1.82 7.76 -5.71
N LEU A 121 -0.77 7.10 -6.20
CA LEU A 121 0.34 6.61 -5.39
C LEU A 121 1.07 7.77 -4.69
N ALA A 122 1.28 8.90 -5.37
CA ALA A 122 1.88 10.09 -4.75
C ALA A 122 1.03 10.61 -3.59
N LYS A 123 -0.29 10.71 -3.77
CA LYS A 123 -1.23 11.10 -2.69
C LYS A 123 -1.18 10.12 -1.52
N HIS A 124 -1.05 8.83 -1.80
CA HIS A 124 -0.89 7.81 -0.75
C HIS A 124 0.43 7.97 0.02
N ILE A 125 1.55 8.19 -0.68
CA ILE A 125 2.85 8.48 -0.06
C ILE A 125 2.78 9.75 0.81
N ASP A 126 2.14 10.82 0.32
CA ASP A 126 1.96 12.04 1.10
C ASP A 126 1.14 11.80 2.36
N TRP A 127 0.08 10.98 2.26
CA TRP A 127 -0.69 10.55 3.42
C TRP A 127 0.15 9.76 4.43
N LEU A 128 0.99 8.82 3.97
CA LEU A 128 1.88 8.04 4.84
C LEU A 128 2.85 8.94 5.62
N TYR A 129 3.48 9.91 4.96
CA TYR A 129 4.34 10.88 5.65
C TYR A 129 3.57 11.68 6.70
N HIS A 130 2.36 12.14 6.37
CA HIS A 130 1.53 12.89 7.32
C HIS A 130 1.13 12.06 8.54
N GLN A 131 0.82 10.77 8.34
CA GLN A 131 0.52 9.85 9.44
C GLN A 131 1.74 9.62 10.32
N TYR A 132 2.91 9.40 9.71
CA TYR A 132 4.17 9.20 10.43
C TYR A 132 4.54 10.42 11.28
N GLU A 133 4.44 11.63 10.72
CA GLU A 133 4.69 12.87 11.46
C GLU A 133 3.70 13.09 12.62
N SER A 134 2.43 12.74 12.40
CA SER A 134 1.38 12.84 13.43
C SER A 134 1.56 11.82 14.56
N THR A 135 2.18 10.67 14.29
CA THR A 135 2.55 9.67 15.30
C THR A 135 3.82 10.06 16.04
N GLY A 136 4.85 10.52 15.34
CA GLY A 136 6.13 10.92 15.94
C GLY A 136 6.02 12.06 16.94
N ASN A 137 5.11 13.02 16.70
CA ASN A 137 4.86 14.12 17.64
C ASN A 137 4.11 13.72 18.93
N ARG A 138 3.53 12.50 19.00
CA ARG A 138 2.81 12.02 20.19
C ARG A 138 3.66 11.17 21.12
N SER A 139 4.85 10.74 20.70
CA SER A 139 5.80 9.99 21.55
C SER A 139 6.69 10.89 22.43
N LEU A 140 6.45 12.21 22.46
CA LEU A 140 7.24 13.20 23.21
C LEU A 140 6.44 13.96 24.30
N VAL A 141 5.26 13.45 24.71
CA VAL A 141 4.48 14.01 25.84
C VAL A 141 4.22 12.95 26.89
#